data_AF-A0A839H1K5-F1
#
_entry.id   AF-A0A839H1K5-F1
#
_cell.length_a   1.000
_cell.length_b   1.000
_cell.length_c   1.000
_cell.angle_alpha   90.00
_cell.angle_beta   90.00
_cell.angle_gamma   90.00
#
_symmetry.space_group_name_H-M   'P 1'
#
loop_
_entity.id
_entity.type
_entity.pdbx_description
1 polymer ?
#
loop_
_entity_poly.entity_id
_entity_poly.type
_entity_poly.pdbx_seq_one_letter_code
_entity_poly.pdbx_strand_id
1 'polypeptide(L)'
;MHIACLRYFWATRTTKEFSHHQITIFHYANTRSGQVIGRIVGQEYSGIIACDGYGDYSNNLYPEAKFSTYLVHIRHEFTNIIKALSTEQVMHSVAQQAVNLLRPIFHTENQLKYHHCQEKLAQRKLKILPLMDKFYAYISQVPRPMGKLRAAIQNALN
;
A
#
# COMPACT_ATOMS: atom_id res chain seq x y z
N MET A 1 -36.77 8.01 1.20
CA MET A 1 -35.56 7.34 1.70
C MET A 1 -34.83 6.72 0.52
N HIS A 2 -33.88 7.42 -0.10
CA HIS A 2 -33.06 6.85 -1.17
C HIS A 2 -31.91 6.07 -0.53
N ILE A 3 -32.02 4.74 -0.47
CA ILE A 3 -30.87 3.89 -0.21
C ILE A 3 -30.01 3.97 -1.49
N ALA A 4 -28.95 4.77 -1.46
CA ALA A 4 -27.91 4.67 -2.47
C ALA A 4 -27.30 3.28 -2.37
N CYS A 5 -27.73 2.36 -3.24
CA CYS A 5 -27.10 1.05 -3.37
C CYS A 5 -25.73 1.28 -4.02
N LEU A 6 -24.71 1.49 -3.20
CA LEU A 6 -23.33 1.65 -3.66
C LEU A 6 -22.92 0.34 -4.35
N ARG A 7 -22.57 0.43 -5.63
CA ARG A 7 -22.14 -0.69 -6.45
C ARG A 7 -20.64 -0.58 -6.68
N TYR A 8 -19.92 -1.68 -6.45
CA TYR A 8 -18.47 -1.73 -6.54
C TYR A 8 -18.05 -2.77 -7.58
N PHE A 9 -17.05 -2.40 -8.38
CA PHE A 9 -16.26 -3.35 -9.15
C PHE A 9 -14.93 -3.53 -8.44
N TRP A 10 -14.70 -4.73 -7.95
CA TRP A 10 -13.43 -5.15 -7.39
C TRP A 10 -12.50 -5.56 -8.53
N ALA A 11 -11.28 -5.04 -8.52
CA ALA A 11 -10.23 -5.42 -9.45
C ALA A 11 -9.08 -6.05 -8.67
N THR A 12 -8.81 -7.33 -8.94
CA THR A 12 -7.72 -8.06 -8.32
C THR A 12 -6.78 -8.54 -9.40
N ARG A 13 -5.47 -8.47 -9.15
CA ARG A 13 -4.46 -8.84 -10.13
C ARG A 13 -3.34 -9.64 -9.47
N THR A 14 -2.93 -10.74 -10.10
CA THR A 14 -1.73 -11.46 -9.66
C THR A 14 -0.47 -10.66 -9.98
N THR A 15 0.50 -10.68 -9.07
CA THR A 15 1.79 -10.04 -9.34
C THR A 15 2.56 -10.85 -10.38
N LYS A 16 3.46 -10.19 -11.11
CA LYS A 16 4.27 -10.82 -12.18
C LYS A 16 5.14 -11.97 -11.65
N GLU A 17 5.40 -11.96 -10.35
CA GLU A 17 6.24 -12.92 -9.65
C GLU A 17 5.51 -14.23 -9.31
N PHE A 18 4.18 -14.21 -9.22
CA PHE A 18 3.38 -15.40 -8.86
C PHE A 18 2.78 -16.13 -10.05
N SER A 19 2.85 -15.56 -11.26
CA SER A 19 2.37 -16.23 -12.47
C SER A 19 3.08 -15.70 -13.71
N HIS A 20 3.49 -16.62 -14.59
CA HIS A 20 3.93 -16.29 -15.95
C HIS A 20 2.86 -15.54 -16.75
N HIS A 21 1.58 -15.73 -16.39
CA HIS A 21 0.44 -15.04 -16.97
C HIS A 21 -0.28 -14.24 -15.88
N GLN A 22 -0.25 -12.92 -15.96
CA GLN A 22 -0.98 -12.10 -15.02
C GLN A 22 -2.48 -12.29 -15.20
N ILE A 23 -3.14 -12.72 -14.14
CA ILE A 23 -4.59 -12.88 -14.12
C ILE A 23 -5.16 -11.59 -13.51
N THR A 24 -6.12 -10.99 -14.21
CA THR A 24 -6.91 -9.87 -13.68
C THR A 24 -8.35 -10.35 -13.54
N ILE A 25 -8.89 -10.23 -12.34
CA ILE A 25 -10.26 -10.62 -12.01
C ILE A 25 -11.05 -9.34 -11.73
N PHE A 26 -12.16 -9.18 -12.43
CA PHE A 26 -13.18 -8.18 -12.12
C PHE A 26 -14.36 -8.87 -11.45
N HIS A 27 -14.70 -8.43 -10.24
CA HIS A 27 -15.79 -9.00 -9.46
C HIS A 27 -16.77 -7.90 -9.04
N TYR A 28 -18.03 -8.04 -9.43
CA TYR A 28 -19.07 -7.12 -9.02
C TYR A 28 -19.59 -7.46 -7.62
N ALA A 29 -19.71 -6.45 -6.75
CA ALA A 29 -20.39 -6.57 -5.46
C ALA A 29 -21.10 -5.26 -5.09
N ASN A 30 -22.23 -5.37 -4.40
CA ASN A 30 -22.95 -4.22 -3.84
C ASN A 30 -22.40 -3.76 -2.47
N THR A 31 -21.17 -4.15 -2.13
CA THR A 31 -20.51 -3.81 -0.88
C THR A 31 -18.99 -3.74 -1.07
N ARG A 32 -18.35 -2.88 -0.27
CA ARG A 32 -16.88 -2.80 -0.11
C ARG A 32 -16.40 -3.63 1.09
N SER A 33 -17.24 -4.46 1.68
CA SER A 33 -16.87 -5.32 2.81
C SER A 33 -15.71 -6.25 2.46
N GLY A 34 -14.77 -6.45 3.39
CA GLY A 34 -13.70 -7.43 3.27
C GLY A 34 -14.19 -8.85 2.95
N GLN A 35 -15.44 -9.20 3.26
CA GLN A 35 -16.05 -10.50 2.91
C GLN A 35 -16.03 -10.82 1.40
N VAL A 36 -15.97 -9.81 0.55
CA VAL A 36 -15.91 -10.00 -0.91
C VAL A 36 -14.57 -10.62 -1.32
N ILE A 37 -13.50 -10.40 -0.55
CA ILE A 37 -12.16 -10.93 -0.83
C ILE A 37 -12.20 -12.46 -0.94
N GLY A 38 -12.85 -13.14 0.01
CA GLY A 38 -12.97 -14.60 0.02
C GLY A 38 -13.80 -15.16 -1.14
N ARG A 39 -14.66 -14.33 -1.77
CA ARG A 39 -15.37 -14.70 -3.01
C ARG A 39 -14.46 -14.59 -4.25
N ILE A 40 -13.38 -13.82 -4.16
CA ILE A 40 -12.42 -13.60 -5.25
C ILE A 40 -11.25 -14.59 -5.15
N VAL A 41 -10.64 -14.73 -3.97
CA VAL A 41 -9.42 -15.53 -3.77
C VAL A 41 -9.63 -16.83 -2.99
N GLY A 42 -10.83 -17.05 -2.45
CA GLY A 42 -11.14 -18.19 -1.57
C GLY A 42 -10.99 -17.85 -0.08
N GLN A 43 -11.80 -18.49 0.77
CA GLN A 43 -11.79 -18.26 2.23
C GLN A 43 -10.50 -18.78 2.90
N GLU A 44 -9.87 -19.80 2.30
CA GLU A 44 -8.65 -20.45 2.81
C GLU A 44 -7.36 -19.87 2.18
N TYR A 45 -7.45 -18.72 1.51
CA TYR A 45 -6.28 -18.10 0.90
C TYR A 45 -5.23 -17.72 1.96
N SER A 46 -4.01 -18.23 1.81
CA SER A 46 -2.91 -18.04 2.76
C SER A 46 -1.75 -17.19 2.21
N GLY A 47 -1.97 -16.55 1.06
CA GLY A 47 -0.98 -15.69 0.41
C GLY A 47 -0.98 -14.25 0.93
N ILE A 48 -0.40 -13.35 0.14
CA ILE A 48 -0.32 -11.92 0.47
C ILE A 48 -1.40 -11.16 -0.31
N ILE A 49 -2.20 -10.39 0.41
CA ILE A 49 -3.19 -9.47 -0.14
C ILE A 49 -2.67 -8.05 0.06
N ALA A 50 -2.12 -7.48 -1.02
CA ALA A 50 -1.72 -6.09 -1.04
C ALA A 50 -2.90 -5.21 -1.52
N CYS A 51 -3.21 -4.15 -0.78
CA CYS A 51 -4.36 -3.29 -1.04
C CYS A 51 -4.08 -1.81 -0.72
N ASP A 52 -5.13 -0.98 -0.66
CA ASP A 52 -5.06 0.46 -0.40
C ASP A 52 -4.92 0.83 1.07
N GLY A 53 -4.75 -0.14 1.96
CA GLY A 53 -4.62 0.08 3.41
C GLY A 53 -5.97 0.30 4.09
N TYR A 54 -7.08 0.01 3.41
CA TYR A 54 -8.39 0.03 4.02
C TYR A 54 -8.52 -1.11 5.04
N GLY A 55 -8.45 -0.75 6.33
CA GLY A 55 -8.39 -1.71 7.44
C GLY A 55 -9.55 -2.71 7.50
N ASP A 56 -10.73 -2.37 6.96
CA ASP A 56 -11.86 -3.31 6.96
C ASP A 56 -11.64 -4.56 6.09
N TYR A 57 -10.65 -4.54 5.20
CA TYR A 57 -10.25 -5.72 4.44
C TYR A 57 -9.55 -6.77 5.31
N SER A 58 -8.78 -6.34 6.32
CA SER A 58 -7.97 -7.22 7.17
C SER A 58 -8.64 -7.59 8.49
N ASN A 59 -9.97 -7.39 8.63
CA ASN A 59 -10.83 -7.61 9.83
C ASN A 59 -10.84 -9.06 10.38
N ASN A 60 -9.69 -9.73 10.48
CA ASN A 60 -9.49 -11.12 10.91
C ASN A 60 -10.32 -12.17 10.17
N LEU A 61 -10.92 -11.80 9.03
CA LEU A 61 -11.73 -12.70 8.21
C LEU A 61 -10.89 -13.77 7.51
N TYR A 62 -9.58 -13.50 7.32
CA TYR A 62 -8.64 -14.36 6.61
C TYR A 62 -7.39 -14.55 7.46
N PRO A 63 -7.44 -15.37 8.53
CA PRO A 63 -6.35 -15.49 9.50
C PRO A 63 -5.05 -16.03 8.89
N GLU A 64 -5.15 -16.82 7.82
CA GLU A 64 -3.99 -17.36 7.11
C GLU A 64 -3.40 -16.39 6.08
N ALA A 65 -4.16 -15.34 5.69
CA ALA A 65 -3.70 -14.36 4.72
C ALA A 65 -2.87 -13.26 5.40
N LYS A 66 -1.86 -12.77 4.68
CA LYS A 66 -1.09 -11.59 5.10
C LYS A 66 -1.55 -10.36 4.35
N PHE A 67 -2.00 -9.34 5.08
CA PHE A 67 -2.37 -8.07 4.50
C PHE A 67 -1.18 -7.11 4.45
N SER A 68 -1.11 -6.31 3.39
CA SER A 68 -0.11 -5.26 3.24
C SER A 68 -0.70 -4.07 2.47
N THR A 69 -0.26 -2.86 2.81
CA THR A 69 -0.60 -1.66 2.03
C THR A 69 0.41 -1.48 0.90
N TYR A 70 -0.06 -1.27 -0.34
CA TYR A 70 0.87 -0.93 -1.41
C TYR A 70 1.52 0.43 -1.13
N LEU A 71 2.85 0.48 -1.26
CA LEU A 71 3.64 1.71 -1.10
C LEU A 71 3.14 2.87 -1.98
N VAL A 72 2.50 2.58 -3.12
CA VAL A 72 1.91 3.62 -3.98
C VAL A 72 0.78 4.37 -3.28
N HIS A 73 -0.03 3.67 -2.49
CA HIS A 73 -1.13 4.28 -1.72
C HIS A 73 -0.58 5.10 -0.55
N ILE A 74 0.43 4.58 0.16
CA ILE A 74 1.15 5.33 1.19
C ILE A 74 1.72 6.64 0.62
N ARG A 75 2.45 6.57 -0.51
CA ARG A 75 2.99 7.76 -1.20
C ARG A 75 1.89 8.73 -1.62
N HIS A 76 0.76 8.21 -2.10
CA HIS A 76 -0.36 9.03 -2.58
C HIS A 76 -0.98 9.86 -1.45
N GLU A 77 -1.10 9.32 -0.24
CA GLU A 77 -1.61 10.06 0.91
C GLU A 77 -0.74 11.26 1.27
N PHE A 78 0.58 11.07 1.37
CA PHE A 78 1.50 12.19 1.56
C PHE A 78 1.46 13.20 0.40
N THR A 79 1.35 12.72 -0.84
CA THR A 79 1.21 13.58 -2.02
C THR A 79 -0.06 14.44 -1.97
N ASN A 80 -1.16 13.90 -1.46
CA ASN A 80 -2.41 14.65 -1.31
C ASN A 80 -2.34 15.71 -0.22
N ILE A 81 -1.52 15.50 0.82
CA ILE A 81 -1.21 16.54 1.80
C ILE A 81 -0.44 17.68 1.11
N ILE A 82 0.62 17.36 0.36
CA ILE A 82 1.45 18.35 -0.36
C ILE A 82 0.60 19.23 -1.28
N LYS A 83 -0.34 18.63 -2.04
CA LYS A 83 -1.23 19.37 -2.95
C LYS A 83 -2.12 20.41 -2.27
N ALA A 84 -2.34 20.30 -0.95
CA ALA A 84 -3.16 21.22 -0.19
C ALA A 84 -2.35 22.33 0.51
N LEU A 85 -1.03 22.35 0.35
CA LEU A 85 -0.12 23.30 0.98
C LEU A 85 0.35 24.37 -0.02
N SER A 86 0.73 25.54 0.48
CA SER A 86 1.45 26.55 -0.32
C SER A 86 2.90 26.10 -0.60
N THR A 87 3.56 26.68 -1.61
CA THR A 87 4.96 26.34 -1.96
C THR A 87 5.92 26.44 -0.77
N GLU A 88 5.78 27.50 0.05
CA GLU A 88 6.59 27.71 1.25
C GLU A 88 6.34 26.62 2.30
N GLN A 89 5.07 26.25 2.52
CA GLN A 89 4.70 25.18 3.45
C GLN A 89 5.21 23.81 2.98
N VAL A 90 5.20 23.54 1.66
CA VAL A 90 5.67 22.27 1.09
C VAL A 90 7.13 22.03 1.42
N MET A 91 7.99 23.05 1.26
CA MET A 91 9.45 22.95 1.43
C MET A 91 9.86 22.39 2.80
N HIS A 92 9.09 22.69 3.84
CA HIS A 92 9.38 22.31 5.22
C HIS A 92 8.41 21.25 5.77
N SER A 93 7.51 20.72 4.93
CA SER A 93 6.49 19.79 5.39
C SER A 93 7.02 18.36 5.59
N VAL A 94 6.50 17.69 6.62
CA VAL A 94 6.75 16.26 6.86
C VAL A 94 6.34 15.41 5.65
N ALA A 95 5.23 15.77 5.00
CA ALA A 95 4.72 15.05 3.85
C ALA A 95 5.69 15.12 2.64
N GLN A 96 6.30 16.27 2.38
CA GLN A 96 7.30 16.41 1.32
C GLN A 96 8.54 15.55 1.60
N GLN A 97 9.02 15.55 2.84
CA GLN A 97 10.17 14.73 3.23
C GLN A 97 9.85 13.23 3.15
N ALA A 98 8.65 12.81 3.56
CA ALA A 98 8.18 11.43 3.39
C ALA A 98 8.18 11.02 1.90
N VAL A 99 7.65 11.85 1.00
CA VAL A 99 7.69 11.59 -0.46
C VAL A 99 9.12 11.56 -1.00
N ASN A 100 10.01 12.42 -0.51
CA ASN A 100 11.42 12.42 -0.90
C ASN A 100 12.13 11.12 -0.48
N LEU A 101 11.83 10.59 0.71
CA LEU A 101 12.36 9.31 1.20
C LEU A 101 11.79 8.10 0.45
N LEU A 102 10.52 8.17 0.02
CA LEU A 102 9.90 7.11 -0.79
C LEU A 102 10.42 7.08 -2.24
N ARG A 103 10.78 8.23 -2.82
CA ARG A 103 11.25 8.34 -4.22
C ARG A 103 12.38 7.34 -4.58
N PRO A 104 13.51 7.25 -3.84
CA PRO A 104 14.58 6.32 -4.17
C PRO A 104 14.13 4.85 -4.09
N ILE A 105 13.17 4.51 -3.24
CA ILE A 105 12.64 3.14 -3.12
C ILE A 105 12.03 2.69 -4.45
N PHE A 106 11.12 3.49 -5.01
CA PHE A 106 10.50 3.20 -6.31
C PHE A 106 11.54 3.17 -7.45
N HIS A 107 12.50 4.10 -7.42
CA HIS A 107 13.54 4.16 -8.43
C HIS A 107 14.42 2.90 -8.42
N THR A 108 14.91 2.51 -7.25
CA THR A 108 15.76 1.34 -7.08
C THR A 108 15.00 0.05 -7.37
N GLU A 109 13.73 -0.07 -6.94
CA GLU A 109 12.90 -1.26 -7.20
C GLU A 109 12.69 -1.47 -8.71
N ASN A 110 12.44 -0.40 -9.47
CA ASN A 110 12.27 -0.46 -10.93
C ASN A 110 13.55 -0.83 -11.69
N GLN A 111 14.71 -0.68 -11.05
CA GLN A 111 16.02 -1.00 -11.64
C GLN A 111 16.52 -2.40 -11.27
N LEU A 112 15.83 -3.12 -10.38
CA LEU A 112 16.23 -4.48 -10.01
C LEU A 112 16.11 -5.40 -11.23
N LYS A 113 17.20 -6.10 -11.55
CA LYS A 113 17.25 -7.17 -12.55
C LYS A 113 17.47 -8.48 -11.83
N TYR A 114 16.64 -9.47 -12.09
CA TYR A 114 16.68 -10.78 -11.44
C TYR A 114 16.03 -11.81 -12.35
N HIS A 115 16.46 -13.06 -12.24
CA HIS A 115 15.88 -14.20 -12.94
C HIS A 115 14.92 -15.00 -12.04
N HIS A 116 15.12 -14.94 -10.72
CA HIS A 116 14.41 -15.75 -9.72
C HIS A 116 13.95 -14.90 -8.53
N CYS A 117 12.96 -15.40 -7.79
CA CYS A 117 12.43 -14.69 -6.62
C CYS A 117 13.45 -14.53 -5.48
N GLN A 118 14.36 -15.51 -5.30
CA GLN A 118 15.39 -15.46 -4.26
C GLN A 118 16.41 -14.33 -4.51
N GLU A 119 16.81 -14.13 -5.77
CA GLU A 119 17.71 -13.02 -6.14
C GLU A 119 17.05 -11.66 -5.91
N LYS A 120 15.76 -11.53 -6.27
CA LYS A 120 14.99 -10.33 -6.01
C LYS A 120 14.96 -10.03 -4.50
N LEU A 121 14.69 -11.05 -3.69
CA LEU A 121 14.66 -10.92 -2.24
C LEU A 121 16.03 -10.48 -1.68
N ALA A 122 17.12 -11.10 -2.13
CA ALA A 122 18.47 -10.72 -1.73
C ALA A 122 18.80 -9.27 -2.11
N GLN A 123 18.45 -8.86 -3.33
CA GLN A 123 18.65 -7.47 -3.77
C GLN A 123 17.79 -6.47 -3.02
N ARG A 124 16.54 -6.82 -2.70
CA ARG A 124 15.67 -5.97 -1.86
C ARG A 124 16.25 -5.81 -0.46
N LYS A 125 16.72 -6.89 0.17
CA LYS A 125 17.40 -6.82 1.47
C LYS A 125 18.65 -5.93 1.42
N LEU A 126 19.43 -6.00 0.34
CA LEU A 126 20.65 -5.21 0.20
C LEU A 126 20.38 -3.73 -0.12
N LYS A 127 19.45 -3.45 -1.04
CA LYS A 127 19.30 -2.13 -1.67
C LYS A 127 18.05 -1.37 -1.25
N ILE A 128 16.96 -2.08 -0.97
CA ILE A 128 15.65 -1.48 -0.66
C ILE A 128 15.43 -1.36 0.84
N LEU A 129 15.77 -2.39 1.61
CA LEU A 129 15.57 -2.41 3.07
C LEU A 129 16.20 -1.19 3.76
N PRO A 130 17.45 -0.77 3.47
CA PRO A 130 18.02 0.42 4.10
C PRO A 130 17.27 1.73 3.76
N LEU A 131 16.60 1.78 2.61
CA LEU A 131 15.79 2.94 2.21
C LEU A 131 14.43 2.93 2.92
N MET A 132 13.82 1.75 3.06
CA MET A 132 12.61 1.54 3.85
C MET A 132 12.85 1.89 5.32
N ASP A 133 13.96 1.44 5.90
CA ASP A 133 14.32 1.74 7.30
C ASP A 133 14.45 3.25 7.52
N LYS A 134 15.06 3.99 6.59
CA LYS A 134 15.15 5.46 6.66
C LYS A 134 13.76 6.12 6.62
N PHE A 135 12.88 5.63 5.75
CA PHE A 135 11.50 6.12 5.66
C PHE A 135 10.73 5.87 6.97
N TYR A 136 10.78 4.64 7.48
CA TYR A 136 10.06 4.27 8.71
C TYR A 136 10.63 4.94 9.95
N ALA A 137 11.94 5.06 10.07
CA ALA A 137 12.58 5.80 11.15
C ALA A 137 12.12 7.27 11.15
N TYR A 138 12.02 7.89 9.97
CA TYR A 138 11.56 9.26 9.85
C TYR A 138 10.11 9.45 10.28
N ILE A 139 9.16 8.69 9.71
CA ILE A 139 7.73 8.89 9.99
C ILE A 139 7.36 8.52 11.44
N SER A 140 8.09 7.58 12.05
CA SER A 140 7.87 7.16 13.44
C SER A 140 8.33 8.19 14.46
N GLN A 141 9.24 9.10 14.08
CA GLN A 141 9.76 10.15 14.95
C GLN A 141 8.96 11.46 14.88
N VAL A 142 7.94 11.53 14.01
CA VAL A 142 7.13 12.75 13.86
C VAL A 142 6.34 13.01 15.15
N PRO A 143 6.59 14.14 15.85
CA PRO A 143 5.93 14.40 17.11
C PRO A 143 4.48 14.84 16.87
N ARG A 144 3.53 14.15 17.53
CA ARG A 144 2.10 14.50 17.59
C ARG A 144 1.50 14.87 16.22
N PRO A 145 1.54 13.97 15.21
CA PRO A 145 0.94 14.25 13.91
C PRO A 145 -0.58 14.45 14.07
N MET A 146 -1.14 15.39 13.31
CA MET A 146 -2.56 15.74 13.36
C MET A 146 -3.24 15.60 11.98
N GLY A 147 -4.57 15.50 12.00
CA GLY A 147 -5.41 15.49 10.80
C GLY A 147 -4.96 14.46 9.75
N LYS A 148 -4.87 14.90 8.49
CA LYS A 148 -4.47 14.05 7.35
C LYS A 148 -3.08 13.46 7.50
N LEU A 149 -2.15 14.16 8.16
CA LEU A 149 -0.79 13.64 8.40
C LEU A 149 -0.81 12.44 9.37
N ARG A 150 -1.62 12.52 10.43
CA ARG A 150 -1.80 11.40 11.35
C ARG A 150 -2.34 10.16 10.64
N ALA A 151 -3.38 10.34 9.82
CA ALA A 151 -3.98 9.24 9.07
C ALA A 151 -2.97 8.59 8.10
N ALA A 152 -2.20 9.40 7.36
CA ALA A 152 -1.19 8.89 6.44
C ALA A 152 -0.06 8.12 7.16
N ILE A 153 0.40 8.60 8.31
CA ILE A 153 1.40 7.90 9.12
C ILE A 153 0.84 6.59 9.69
N GLN A 154 -0.39 6.59 10.21
CA GLN A 154 -1.03 5.38 10.71
C GLN A 154 -1.21 4.33 9.61
N ASN A 155 -1.66 4.73 8.42
CA ASN A 155 -1.81 3.82 7.28
C ASN A 155 -0.46 3.26 6.78
N ALA A 156 0.63 4.01 6.95
CA ALA A 156 1.96 3.53 6.57
C ALA A 156 2.54 2.53 7.58
N LEU A 157 2.19 2.64 8.86
CA LEU A 157 2.74 1.84 9.96
C LEU A 157 1.92 0.59 10.31
N ASN A 158 0.65 0.54 9.87
CA ASN A 158 -0.24 -0.61 10.02
C ASN A 158 -0.13 -1.55 8.82
#